data_AF-A0A8T3WPI4-F1
#
_entry.id   AF-A0A8T3WPI4-F1
#
_cell.length_a   1.000
_cell.length_b   1.000
_cell.length_c   1.000
_cell.angle_alpha   90.00
_cell.angle_beta   90.00
_cell.angle_gamma   90.00
#
_symmetry.space_group_name_H-M   'P 1'
#
loop_
_entity.id
_entity.type
_entity.pdbx_description
1 polymer ?
#
loop_
_entity_poly.entity_id
_entity_poly.type
_entity_poly.pdbx_seq_one_letter_code
_entity_poly.pdbx_strand_id
1 'polypeptide(L)'
;MKNAIILCSGGLDSVVTSYKVRGEYGKMKFLFFDYNQRSLREEEFCSRKIADKLNAEFIKIDLKWLGRISGSSINKRGKYKETSEKDLEDSSKEITNWWIPARNSVFLVNALAFAEAEFLKNKERYDILIGLKNEGREHMKDTSPEFVKKINELAEEGTHDGGYKIIAPLIELDKTEVIRLGEKLKVPFELTYSCYVESKNKLEHCGKCLNCVLRKKSFYWSDVKDPTSYALYLT
;
A
#
# COMPACT_ATOMS: atom_id res chain seq x y z
N MET A 1 -7.04 19.25 -15.46
CA MET A 1 -6.61 18.48 -14.25
C MET A 1 -5.56 17.49 -14.69
N LYS A 2 -4.61 17.13 -13.83
CA LYS A 2 -3.65 16.06 -14.13
C LYS A 2 -4.34 14.69 -14.06
N ASN A 3 -3.72 13.65 -14.60
CA ASN A 3 -4.15 12.26 -14.38
C ASN A 3 -3.23 11.55 -13.40
N ALA A 4 -3.71 10.46 -12.79
CA ALA A 4 -3.00 9.75 -11.73
C ALA A 4 -3.03 8.23 -11.96
N ILE A 5 -1.87 7.61 -11.84
CA ILE A 5 -1.70 6.19 -11.58
C ILE A 5 -1.46 6.03 -10.07
N ILE A 6 -2.35 5.37 -9.36
CA ILE A 6 -2.26 5.16 -7.92
C ILE A 6 -1.97 3.70 -7.64
N LEU A 7 -0.89 3.42 -6.92
CA LEU A 7 -0.53 2.08 -6.47
C LEU A 7 -1.42 1.73 -5.28
N CYS A 8 -2.58 1.13 -5.55
CA CYS A 8 -3.61 0.87 -4.56
C CYS A 8 -3.72 -0.62 -4.23
N SER A 9 -3.24 -1.02 -3.05
CA SER A 9 -3.34 -2.40 -2.56
C SER A 9 -4.68 -2.70 -1.89
N GLY A 10 -5.54 -1.71 -1.66
CA GLY A 10 -6.73 -1.87 -0.82
C GLY A 10 -6.43 -1.84 0.69
N GLY A 11 -5.15 -1.67 1.07
CA GLY A 11 -4.75 -1.40 2.45
C GLY A 11 -4.93 0.07 2.83
N LEU A 12 -5.00 0.32 4.15
CA LEU A 12 -5.32 1.62 4.76
C LEU A 12 -4.56 2.79 4.11
N ASP A 13 -3.23 2.69 4.05
CA ASP A 13 -2.40 3.81 3.57
C ASP A 13 -2.65 4.11 2.09
N SER A 14 -2.75 3.07 1.26
CA SER A 14 -3.00 3.24 -0.17
C SER A 14 -4.40 3.82 -0.46
N VAL A 15 -5.40 3.46 0.35
CA VAL A 15 -6.75 4.01 0.24
C VAL A 15 -6.81 5.46 0.72
N VAL A 16 -6.13 5.78 1.82
CA VAL A 16 -6.00 7.17 2.30
C VAL A 16 -5.28 8.03 1.26
N THR A 17 -4.22 7.51 0.61
CA THR A 17 -3.57 8.17 -0.53
C THR A 17 -4.56 8.49 -1.64
N SER A 18 -5.36 7.51 -2.07
CA SER A 18 -6.36 7.72 -3.13
C SER A 18 -7.39 8.78 -2.74
N TYR A 19 -7.89 8.77 -1.51
CA TYR A 19 -8.85 9.76 -1.03
C TYR A 19 -8.25 11.15 -0.84
N LYS A 20 -6.96 11.23 -0.49
CA LYS A 20 -6.24 12.50 -0.34
C LYS A 20 -6.16 13.23 -1.68
N VAL A 21 -5.87 12.50 -2.75
CA VAL A 21 -5.59 13.08 -4.07
C VAL A 21 -6.80 13.12 -5.02
N ARG A 22 -7.93 12.49 -4.69
CA ARG A 22 -9.11 12.36 -5.59
C ARG A 22 -9.69 13.68 -6.10
N GLY A 23 -9.46 14.80 -5.43
CA GLY A 23 -9.92 16.13 -5.85
C GLY A 23 -8.94 16.87 -6.77
N GLU A 24 -7.69 16.40 -6.85
CA GLU A 24 -6.60 17.04 -7.60
C GLU A 24 -6.43 16.45 -9.01
N TYR A 25 -6.90 15.21 -9.20
CA TYR A 25 -6.71 14.43 -10.42
C TYR A 25 -8.03 14.15 -11.15
N GLY A 26 -8.00 14.22 -12.48
CA GLY A 26 -9.13 13.95 -13.37
C GLY A 26 -9.33 12.45 -13.58
N LYS A 27 -8.50 11.83 -14.43
CA LYS A 27 -8.52 10.37 -14.62
C LYS A 27 -7.63 9.70 -13.59
N MET A 28 -8.16 8.67 -12.94
CA MET A 28 -7.42 7.83 -12.00
C MET A 28 -7.38 6.39 -12.48
N LYS A 29 -6.19 5.79 -12.44
CA LYS A 29 -5.98 4.35 -12.65
C LYS A 29 -5.39 3.75 -11.38
N PHE A 30 -5.95 2.66 -10.90
CA PHE A 30 -5.43 1.89 -9.79
C PHE A 30 -4.60 0.73 -10.33
N LEU A 31 -3.31 0.72 -9.97
CA LEU A 31 -2.47 -0.46 -10.18
C LEU A 31 -2.46 -1.31 -8.92
N PHE A 32 -2.94 -2.54 -9.05
CA PHE A 32 -2.94 -3.56 -8.03
C PHE A 32 -1.96 -4.67 -8.41
N PHE A 33 -1.00 -4.98 -7.53
CA PHE A 33 0.03 -5.98 -7.81
C PHE A 33 -0.29 -7.31 -7.13
N ASP A 34 -0.39 -8.37 -7.94
CA ASP A 34 -0.43 -9.76 -7.49
C ASP A 34 0.99 -10.31 -7.50
N TYR A 35 1.65 -10.23 -6.35
CA TYR A 35 2.96 -10.82 -6.14
C TYR A 35 2.86 -12.09 -5.30
N ASN A 36 1.73 -12.81 -5.41
CA ASN A 36 1.42 -14.02 -4.64
C ASN A 36 1.42 -13.82 -3.12
N GLN A 37 0.92 -12.67 -2.65
CA GLN A 37 0.76 -12.41 -1.22
C GLN A 37 -0.37 -13.25 -0.60
N ARG A 38 -0.26 -13.56 0.69
CA ARG A 38 -1.26 -14.32 1.47
C ARG A 38 -2.66 -13.68 1.41
N SER A 39 -2.72 -12.37 1.59
CA SER A 39 -3.93 -11.53 1.67
C SER A 39 -4.46 -11.07 0.31
N LEU A 40 -4.01 -11.69 -0.79
CA LEU A 40 -4.30 -11.26 -2.17
C LEU A 40 -5.79 -11.05 -2.41
N ARG A 41 -6.62 -11.99 -1.95
CA ARG A 41 -8.06 -11.99 -2.20
C ARG A 41 -8.75 -10.79 -1.56
N GLU A 42 -8.43 -10.52 -0.29
CA GLU A 42 -9.03 -9.42 0.46
C GLU A 42 -8.50 -8.06 -0.01
N GLU A 43 -7.19 -7.97 -0.25
CA GLU A 43 -6.55 -6.78 -0.81
C GLU A 43 -7.15 -6.42 -2.18
N GLU A 44 -7.28 -7.39 -3.08
CA GLU A 44 -7.89 -7.18 -4.40
C GLU A 44 -9.35 -6.74 -4.28
N PHE A 45 -10.12 -7.39 -3.41
CA PHE A 45 -11.51 -7.02 -3.16
C PHE A 45 -11.63 -5.57 -2.69
N CYS A 46 -10.86 -5.18 -1.67
CA CYS A 46 -10.87 -3.82 -1.15
C CYS A 46 -10.43 -2.81 -2.21
N SER A 47 -9.32 -3.08 -2.92
CA SER A 47 -8.82 -2.17 -3.95
C SER A 47 -9.84 -1.95 -5.08
N ARG A 48 -10.50 -3.01 -5.56
CA ARG A 48 -11.59 -2.90 -6.55
C ARG A 48 -12.75 -2.07 -6.03
N LYS A 49 -13.21 -2.30 -4.79
CA LYS A 49 -14.32 -1.53 -4.20
C LYS A 49 -13.98 -0.05 -4.03
N ILE A 50 -12.73 0.27 -3.71
CA ILE A 50 -12.28 1.66 -3.63
C ILE A 50 -12.15 2.28 -5.03
N ALA A 51 -11.65 1.54 -6.01
CA ALA A 51 -11.61 1.99 -7.40
C ALA A 51 -13.02 2.35 -7.90
N ASP A 52 -14.01 1.48 -7.68
CA ASP A 52 -15.42 1.73 -8.02
C ASP A 52 -15.94 3.02 -7.35
N LYS A 53 -15.68 3.20 -6.04
CA LYS A 53 -16.11 4.38 -5.28
C LYS A 53 -15.49 5.69 -5.76
N LEU A 54 -14.30 5.62 -6.35
CA LEU A 54 -13.56 6.79 -6.83
C LEU A 54 -13.60 6.93 -8.35
N ASN A 55 -14.40 6.11 -9.06
CA ASN A 55 -14.46 6.05 -10.52
C ASN A 55 -13.07 5.88 -11.16
N ALA A 56 -12.20 5.10 -10.52
CA ALA A 56 -10.87 4.80 -11.03
C ALA A 56 -10.87 3.51 -11.86
N GLU A 57 -10.11 3.47 -12.95
CA GLU A 57 -9.86 2.25 -13.72
C GLU A 57 -9.03 1.27 -12.88
N PHE A 58 -9.52 0.05 -12.65
CA PHE A 58 -8.76 -0.96 -11.90
C PHE A 58 -7.95 -1.87 -12.83
N ILE A 59 -6.63 -1.95 -12.60
CA ILE A 59 -5.71 -2.77 -13.39
C ILE A 59 -4.92 -3.68 -12.44
N LYS A 60 -5.05 -5.00 -12.66
CA LYS A 60 -4.29 -6.03 -11.93
C LYS A 60 -3.03 -6.41 -12.71
N ILE A 61 -1.88 -6.37 -12.04
CA ILE A 61 -0.58 -6.72 -12.60
C ILE A 61 -0.08 -8.03 -11.98
N ASP A 62 0.26 -9.01 -12.81
CA ASP A 62 0.87 -10.25 -12.34
C ASP A 62 2.38 -10.05 -12.12
N LEU A 63 2.80 -10.13 -10.86
CA LEU A 63 4.18 -10.16 -10.41
C LEU A 63 4.44 -11.41 -9.57
N LYS A 64 3.76 -12.53 -9.85
CA LYS A 64 3.87 -13.75 -9.02
C LYS A 64 5.29 -14.27 -8.93
N TRP A 65 6.12 -13.99 -9.94
CA TRP A 65 7.55 -14.31 -9.92
C TRP A 65 8.28 -13.68 -8.73
N LEU A 66 7.91 -12.45 -8.34
CA LEU A 66 8.51 -11.75 -7.20
C LEU A 66 8.23 -12.50 -5.88
N GLY A 67 7.01 -13.02 -5.74
CA GLY A 67 6.64 -13.86 -4.60
C GLY A 67 7.33 -15.22 -4.59
N ARG A 68 7.70 -15.78 -5.75
CA ARG A 68 8.41 -17.08 -5.85
C ARG A 68 9.86 -16.99 -5.41
N ILE A 69 10.53 -15.87 -5.68
CA ILE A 69 11.92 -15.64 -5.26
C ILE A 69 12.02 -15.12 -3.82
N SER A 70 10.89 -14.74 -3.23
CA SER A 70 10.81 -14.15 -1.90
C SER A 70 10.86 -15.21 -0.80
N GLY A 71 11.75 -15.03 0.18
CA GLY A 71 11.77 -15.78 1.43
C GLY A 71 10.77 -15.27 2.48
N SER A 72 9.97 -14.25 2.16
CA SER A 72 9.11 -13.54 3.10
C SER A 72 7.93 -14.35 3.60
N SER A 73 7.53 -14.07 4.83
CA SER A 73 6.28 -14.55 5.42
C SER A 73 5.03 -14.06 4.65
N ILE A 74 5.12 -12.95 3.88
CA ILE A 74 4.01 -12.48 3.02
C ILE A 74 3.66 -13.51 1.94
N ASN A 75 4.63 -14.29 1.45
CA ASN A 75 4.43 -15.24 0.33
C ASN A 75 4.41 -16.70 0.76
N LYS A 76 5.10 -17.05 1.85
CA LYS A 76 5.10 -18.42 2.40
C LYS A 76 3.68 -18.85 2.75
N ARG A 77 3.28 -20.09 2.50
CA ARG A 77 2.01 -20.66 2.98
C ARG A 77 2.19 -21.34 4.34
N GLY A 78 1.10 -21.58 5.07
CA GLY A 78 1.13 -22.27 6.37
C GLY A 78 1.22 -21.34 7.59
N LYS A 79 1.79 -21.84 8.70
CA LYS A 79 1.91 -21.07 9.96
C LYS A 79 2.64 -19.74 9.74
N TYR A 80 2.26 -18.72 10.50
CA TYR A 80 2.91 -17.42 10.54
C TYR A 80 3.22 -17.06 11.99
N LYS A 81 4.20 -16.17 12.19
CA LYS A 81 4.57 -15.70 13.52
C LYS A 81 3.50 -14.74 14.05
N GLU A 82 2.99 -15.02 15.24
CA GLU A 82 2.15 -14.08 15.98
C GLU A 82 3.05 -13.00 16.60
N THR A 83 2.62 -11.74 16.57
CA THR A 83 3.42 -10.62 17.05
C THR A 83 3.38 -10.57 18.57
N SER A 84 4.56 -10.67 19.19
CA SER A 84 4.77 -10.48 20.63
C SER A 84 5.13 -9.02 20.95
N GLU A 85 5.09 -8.64 22.24
CA GLU A 85 5.53 -7.30 22.65
C GLU A 85 7.00 -7.02 22.31
N LYS A 86 7.87 -8.03 22.40
CA LYS A 86 9.29 -7.92 22.03
C LYS A 86 9.49 -7.59 20.54
N ASP A 87 8.59 -8.05 19.68
CA ASP A 87 8.62 -7.77 18.24
C ASP A 87 8.27 -6.30 17.92
N LEU A 88 7.67 -5.58 18.87
CA LEU A 88 7.41 -4.16 18.77
C LEU A 88 8.61 -3.31 19.26
N GLU A 89 9.50 -3.89 20.06
CA GLU A 89 10.70 -3.22 20.60
C GLU A 89 11.93 -3.37 19.67
N ASP A 90 12.12 -4.56 19.09
CA ASP A 90 13.16 -4.87 18.09
C ASP A 90 12.51 -5.25 16.74
N SER A 91 12.32 -4.25 15.90
CA SER A 91 11.65 -4.42 14.59
C SER A 91 12.56 -4.98 13.49
N SER A 92 13.87 -5.13 13.72
CA SER A 92 14.85 -5.51 12.68
C SER A 92 14.59 -6.87 12.06
N LYS A 93 14.37 -7.85 12.93
CA LYS A 93 14.07 -9.23 12.56
C LYS A 93 12.69 -9.32 11.91
N GLU A 94 11.74 -8.51 12.36
CA GLU A 94 10.41 -8.44 11.74
C GLU A 94 10.48 -7.84 10.33
N ILE A 95 11.20 -6.73 10.13
CA ILE A 95 11.38 -6.13 8.80
C ILE A 95 11.92 -7.18 7.83
N THR A 96 12.98 -7.89 8.21
CA THR A 96 13.59 -8.92 7.36
C THR A 96 12.64 -10.08 7.06
N ASN A 97 11.82 -10.50 8.04
CA ASN A 97 10.87 -11.59 7.89
C ASN A 97 9.72 -11.26 6.91
N TRP A 98 9.30 -9.99 6.86
CA TRP A 98 8.25 -9.52 5.96
C TRP A 98 8.79 -8.90 4.67
N TRP A 99 10.10 -8.72 4.55
CA TRP A 99 10.78 -8.07 3.42
C TRP A 99 10.62 -8.82 2.10
N ILE A 100 10.18 -8.10 1.07
CA ILE A 100 10.15 -8.57 -0.31
C ILE A 100 11.28 -7.87 -1.08
N PRO A 101 12.18 -8.60 -1.76
CA PRO A 101 13.32 -8.00 -2.45
C PRO A 101 12.90 -6.90 -3.43
N ALA A 102 13.39 -5.67 -3.20
CA ALA A 102 13.19 -4.49 -4.07
C ALA A 102 11.73 -4.22 -4.48
N ARG A 103 10.76 -4.59 -3.63
CA ARG A 103 9.33 -4.58 -3.99
C ARG A 103 8.84 -3.22 -4.47
N ASN A 104 9.12 -2.15 -3.72
CA ASN A 104 8.61 -0.83 -4.08
C ASN A 104 9.26 -0.33 -5.38
N SER A 105 10.53 -0.64 -5.62
CA SER A 105 11.19 -0.34 -6.90
C SER A 105 10.53 -1.06 -8.07
N VAL A 106 10.26 -2.36 -7.94
CA VAL A 106 9.57 -3.14 -9.00
C VAL A 106 8.19 -2.55 -9.29
N PHE A 107 7.43 -2.20 -8.25
CA PHE A 107 6.10 -1.60 -8.42
C PHE A 107 6.16 -0.25 -9.13
N LEU A 108 7.09 0.62 -8.74
CA LEU A 108 7.22 1.95 -9.32
C LEU A 108 7.72 1.92 -10.76
N VAL A 109 8.66 1.03 -11.10
CA VAL A 109 9.11 0.85 -12.50
C VAL A 109 8.00 0.30 -13.38
N ASN A 110 7.16 -0.62 -12.87
CA ASN A 110 5.97 -1.05 -13.61
C ASN A 110 5.01 0.13 -13.81
N ALA A 111 4.72 0.91 -12.77
CA ALA A 111 3.84 2.08 -12.87
C ALA A 111 4.37 3.13 -13.87
N LEU A 112 5.69 3.32 -13.93
CA LEU A 112 6.35 4.20 -14.89
C LEU A 112 6.13 3.74 -16.33
N ALA A 113 6.31 2.44 -16.61
CA ALA A 113 6.02 1.87 -17.93
C ALA A 113 4.54 2.05 -18.34
N PHE A 114 3.60 1.94 -17.39
CA PHE A 114 2.19 2.25 -17.66
C PHE A 114 1.97 3.73 -17.97
N ALA A 115 2.58 4.64 -17.21
CA ALA A 115 2.47 6.07 -17.43
C ALA A 115 3.01 6.49 -18.81
N GLU A 116 4.17 5.94 -19.19
CA GLU A 116 4.76 6.20 -20.52
C GLU A 116 3.93 5.60 -21.65
N ALA A 117 3.39 4.38 -21.47
CA ALA A 117 2.51 3.77 -22.46
C ALA A 117 1.24 4.61 -22.73
N GLU A 118 0.66 5.23 -21.69
CA GLU A 118 -0.46 6.17 -21.84
C GLU A 118 -0.05 7.43 -22.62
N PHE A 119 1.15 7.96 -22.37
CA PHE A 119 1.64 9.11 -23.11
C PHE A 119 1.88 8.77 -24.59
N LEU A 120 2.51 7.63 -24.88
CA LEU A 120 2.79 7.22 -26.26
C LEU A 120 1.52 6.97 -27.07
N LYS A 121 0.50 6.33 -26.47
CA LYS A 121 -0.76 5.99 -27.14
C LYS A 121 -1.75 7.15 -27.21
N ASN A 122 -1.94 7.85 -26.09
CA ASN A 122 -3.07 8.76 -25.88
C ASN A 122 -2.62 10.21 -25.68
N LYS A 123 -1.30 10.48 -25.60
CA LYS A 123 -0.73 11.79 -25.25
C LYS A 123 -1.20 12.31 -23.88
N GLU A 124 -1.52 11.38 -22.98
CA GLU A 124 -1.96 11.68 -21.62
C GLU A 124 -0.83 11.43 -20.62
N ARG A 125 -0.58 12.40 -19.74
CA ARG A 125 0.43 12.28 -18.68
C ARG A 125 -0.21 11.91 -17.35
N TYR A 126 0.38 10.93 -16.67
CA TYR A 126 -0.06 10.42 -15.38
C TYR A 126 1.05 10.62 -14.34
N ASP A 127 0.76 11.34 -13.26
CA ASP A 127 1.61 11.29 -12.07
C ASP A 127 1.40 9.91 -11.39
N ILE A 128 2.42 9.42 -10.69
CA ILE A 128 2.41 8.13 -10.02
C ILE A 128 2.37 8.34 -8.50
N LEU A 129 1.36 7.78 -7.84
CA LEU A 129 1.11 7.99 -6.41
C LEU A 129 1.28 6.68 -5.64
N ILE A 130 2.04 6.73 -4.55
CA ILE A 130 2.28 5.57 -3.67
C ILE A 130 2.09 5.95 -2.19
N GLY A 131 1.42 5.09 -1.42
CA GLY A 131 1.21 5.28 0.02
C GLY A 131 2.40 4.85 0.88
N LEU A 132 3.60 5.36 0.61
CA LEU A 132 4.78 5.12 1.45
C LEU A 132 4.69 5.93 2.74
N LYS A 133 5.23 5.38 3.83
CA LYS A 133 5.43 6.08 5.10
C LYS A 133 6.84 5.80 5.59
N ASN A 134 7.52 6.83 6.07
CA ASN A 134 8.87 6.72 6.62
C ASN A 134 8.82 6.57 8.15
N GLU A 135 8.16 5.50 8.62
CA GLU A 135 7.88 5.27 10.05
C GLU A 135 8.72 4.12 10.64
N GLY A 136 8.86 4.10 11.97
CA GLY A 136 9.57 3.07 12.73
C GLY A 136 10.95 3.50 13.25
N ARG A 137 11.53 2.72 14.18
CA ARG A 137 12.91 2.92 14.66
C ARG A 137 13.95 2.45 13.65
N GLU A 138 13.57 1.50 12.81
CA GLU A 138 14.38 1.01 11.71
C GLU A 138 13.66 1.26 10.40
N HIS A 139 14.30 2.06 9.55
CA HIS A 139 13.70 2.50 8.29
C HIS A 139 14.04 1.56 7.14
N MET A 140 13.00 1.13 6.42
CA MET A 140 13.16 0.51 5.11
C MET A 140 13.68 1.57 4.13
N LYS A 141 14.80 1.29 3.46
CA LYS A 141 15.43 2.28 2.55
C LYS A 141 14.47 2.71 1.43
N ASP A 142 13.65 1.80 0.95
CA ASP A 142 12.68 1.99 -0.15
C ASP A 142 11.35 2.64 0.29
N THR A 143 11.30 3.22 1.50
CA THR A 143 10.18 4.03 2.00
C THR A 143 10.60 5.45 2.39
N SER A 144 11.85 5.83 2.10
CA SER A 144 12.44 7.12 2.50
C SER A 144 12.21 8.24 1.47
N PRO A 145 12.24 9.52 1.88
CA PRO A 145 12.20 10.65 0.94
C PRO A 145 13.34 10.61 -0.08
N GLU A 146 14.53 10.16 0.33
CA GLU A 146 15.68 9.99 -0.57
C GLU A 146 15.42 8.93 -1.65
N PHE A 147 14.73 7.84 -1.31
CA PHE A 147 14.30 6.86 -2.31
C PHE A 147 13.32 7.45 -3.31
N VAL A 148 12.33 8.23 -2.83
CA VAL A 148 11.38 8.93 -3.70
C VAL A 148 12.08 9.93 -4.63
N LYS A 149 13.10 10.63 -4.13
CA LYS A 149 13.93 11.51 -4.97
C LYS A 149 14.64 10.71 -6.07
N LYS A 150 15.37 9.65 -5.71
CA LYS A 150 16.12 8.83 -6.67
C LYS A 150 15.25 8.14 -7.71
N ILE A 151 14.06 7.68 -7.34
CA ILE A 151 13.15 7.06 -8.31
C ILE A 151 12.55 8.09 -9.29
N ASN A 152 12.41 9.36 -8.89
CA ASN A 152 12.07 10.44 -9.83
C ASN A 152 13.21 10.73 -10.80
N GLU A 153 14.47 10.74 -10.34
CA GLU A 153 15.63 10.85 -11.22
C GLU A 153 15.67 9.69 -12.24
N LEU A 154 15.40 8.46 -11.77
CA LEU A 154 15.24 7.31 -12.68
C LEU A 154 14.07 7.49 -13.65
N ALA A 155 12.97 8.12 -13.24
CA ALA A 155 11.83 8.34 -14.12
C ALA A 155 12.17 9.28 -15.29
N GLU A 156 12.99 10.31 -15.04
CA GLU A 156 13.46 11.22 -16.09
C GLU A 156 14.44 10.53 -17.06
N GLU A 157 15.38 9.72 -16.54
CA GLU A 157 16.39 9.03 -17.38
C GLU A 157 15.86 7.76 -18.06
N GLY A 158 14.92 7.08 -17.40
CA GLY A 158 14.40 5.77 -17.80
C GLY A 158 13.22 5.83 -18.76
N THR A 159 12.77 7.02 -19.14
CA THR A 159 11.69 7.24 -20.11
C THR A 159 12.14 8.20 -21.21
N HIS A 160 11.51 8.13 -22.38
CA HIS A 160 11.94 8.93 -23.53
C HIS A 160 11.56 10.41 -23.40
N ASP A 161 10.34 10.69 -22.97
CA ASP A 161 9.77 12.03 -22.93
C ASP A 161 9.81 12.69 -21.54
N GLY A 162 10.25 11.96 -20.51
CA GLY A 162 10.33 12.43 -19.13
C GLY A 162 9.01 13.00 -18.55
N GLY A 163 9.13 13.71 -17.44
CA GLY A 163 8.05 14.50 -16.84
C GLY A 163 6.98 13.71 -16.09
N TYR A 164 7.29 12.50 -15.64
CA TYR A 164 6.45 11.68 -14.77
C TYR A 164 6.84 11.92 -13.31
N LYS A 165 5.91 12.40 -12.48
CA LYS A 165 6.20 12.62 -11.05
C LYS A 165 5.78 11.42 -10.22
N ILE A 166 6.71 10.87 -9.46
CA ILE A 166 6.43 9.88 -8.41
C ILE A 166 6.27 10.63 -7.09
N ILE A 167 5.10 10.51 -6.48
CA ILE A 167 4.73 11.27 -5.28
C ILE A 167 4.31 10.28 -4.19
N ALA A 168 4.79 10.52 -2.97
CA ALA A 168 4.42 9.76 -1.78
C ALA A 168 3.68 10.66 -0.77
N PRO A 169 2.35 10.86 -0.90
CA PRO A 169 1.65 11.92 -0.18
C PRO A 169 1.57 11.75 1.34
N LEU A 170 1.92 10.56 1.86
CA LEU A 170 1.84 10.22 3.28
C LEU A 170 3.22 10.05 3.92
N ILE A 171 4.32 10.34 3.19
CA ILE A 171 5.66 9.92 3.61
C ILE A 171 6.14 10.55 4.93
N GLU A 172 5.70 11.78 5.20
CA GLU A 172 6.00 12.53 6.43
C GLU A 172 4.97 12.32 7.54
N LEU A 173 3.93 11.51 7.31
CA LEU A 173 2.87 11.28 8.29
C LEU A 173 3.12 9.98 9.05
N ASP A 174 2.90 10.02 10.36
CA ASP A 174 2.80 8.80 11.15
C ASP A 174 1.45 8.10 10.93
N LYS A 175 1.34 6.85 11.40
CA LYS A 175 0.11 6.05 11.25
C LYS A 175 -1.12 6.68 11.91
N THR A 176 -0.94 7.39 13.02
CA THR A 176 -2.02 8.08 13.74
C THR A 176 -2.55 9.25 12.92
N GLU A 177 -1.64 10.03 12.34
CA GLU A 177 -1.96 11.14 11.43
C GLU A 177 -2.63 10.66 10.16
N VAL A 178 -2.20 9.53 9.59
CA VAL A 178 -2.85 8.92 8.43
C VAL A 178 -4.29 8.51 8.75
N ILE A 179 -4.58 7.98 9.94
CA ILE A 179 -5.95 7.65 10.34
C ILE A 179 -6.79 8.92 10.53
N ARG A 180 -6.28 9.94 11.22
CA ARG A 180 -6.99 11.22 11.38
C ARG A 180 -7.27 11.88 10.03
N LEU A 181 -6.31 11.82 9.10
CA LEU A 181 -6.48 12.29 7.74
C LEU A 181 -7.57 11.49 7.01
N GLY A 182 -7.55 10.16 7.10
CA GLY A 182 -8.57 9.32 6.48
C GLY A 182 -9.97 9.58 7.04
N GLU A 183 -10.11 9.77 8.35
CA GLU A 183 -11.37 10.16 8.99
C GLU A 183 -11.88 11.50 8.46
N LYS A 184 -11.01 12.53 8.41
CA LYS A 184 -11.33 13.84 7.82
C LYS A 184 -11.78 13.73 6.36
N LEU A 185 -11.16 12.83 5.60
CA LEU A 185 -11.49 12.58 4.19
C LEU A 185 -12.70 11.65 4.00
N LYS A 186 -13.28 11.13 5.09
CA LYS A 186 -14.36 10.13 5.08
C LYS A 186 -13.97 8.87 4.30
N VAL A 187 -12.76 8.38 4.55
CA VAL A 187 -12.29 7.10 4.02
C VAL A 187 -13.15 5.97 4.61
N PRO A 188 -13.70 5.06 3.78
CA PRO A 188 -14.44 3.91 4.26
C PRO A 188 -13.46 2.86 4.80
N PHE A 189 -12.99 3.05 6.04
CA PHE A 189 -11.98 2.19 6.67
C PHE A 189 -12.42 0.72 6.79
N GLU A 190 -13.72 0.44 6.79
CA GLU A 190 -14.32 -0.89 6.72
C GLU A 190 -14.07 -1.61 5.38
N LEU A 191 -13.72 -0.86 4.33
CA LEU A 191 -13.32 -1.37 3.01
C LEU A 191 -11.80 -1.32 2.82
N THR A 192 -11.04 -1.42 3.91
CA THR A 192 -9.57 -1.51 3.86
C THR A 192 -9.11 -2.81 4.51
N TYR A 193 -8.13 -3.48 3.91
CA TYR A 193 -7.56 -4.71 4.44
C TYR A 193 -6.07 -4.53 4.75
N SER A 194 -5.69 -4.63 6.01
CA SER A 194 -4.29 -4.46 6.44
C SER A 194 -3.65 -5.75 6.95
N CYS A 195 -4.46 -6.79 7.19
CA CYS A 195 -3.96 -8.04 7.75
C CYS A 195 -3.06 -8.77 6.74
N TYR A 196 -1.95 -9.33 7.21
CA TYR A 196 -1.06 -10.16 6.39
C TYR A 196 -1.58 -11.58 6.15
N VAL A 197 -2.72 -11.92 6.73
CA VAL A 197 -3.29 -13.26 6.71
C VAL A 197 -4.57 -13.19 5.89
N GLU A 198 -4.81 -14.24 5.09
CA GLU A 198 -6.09 -14.43 4.42
C GLU A 198 -7.23 -14.46 5.45
N SER A 199 -8.35 -13.85 5.09
CA SER A 199 -9.50 -13.83 5.98
C SER A 199 -10.20 -15.19 5.98
N LYS A 200 -10.60 -15.65 7.16
CA LYS A 200 -11.48 -16.82 7.25
C LYS A 200 -12.93 -16.45 6.95
N ASN A 201 -13.30 -15.19 7.17
CA ASN A 201 -14.67 -14.68 7.08
C ASN A 201 -14.70 -13.28 6.45
N LYS A 202 -14.93 -13.21 5.13
CA LYS A 202 -15.02 -11.96 4.34
C LYS A 202 -13.76 -11.08 4.47
N LEU A 203 -13.80 -10.07 5.34
CA LEU A 203 -12.74 -9.07 5.60
C LEU A 203 -12.33 -9.06 7.08
N GLU A 204 -12.57 -10.15 7.79
CA GLU A 204 -12.13 -10.30 9.17
C GLU A 204 -10.60 -10.34 9.26
N HIS A 205 -10.03 -9.45 10.08
CA HIS A 205 -8.61 -9.37 10.37
C HIS A 205 -8.23 -10.35 11.49
N CYS A 206 -7.05 -10.97 11.43
CA CYS A 206 -6.65 -11.95 12.45
C CYS A 206 -6.44 -11.34 13.85
N GLY A 207 -6.16 -10.04 13.93
CA GLY A 207 -6.02 -9.32 15.20
C GLY A 207 -4.67 -9.45 15.91
N LYS A 208 -3.76 -10.27 15.40
CA LYS A 208 -2.50 -10.67 16.07
C LYS A 208 -1.23 -10.64 15.20
N CYS A 209 -1.36 -10.46 13.88
CA CYS A 209 -0.18 -10.14 13.05
C CYS A 209 0.25 -8.68 13.28
N LEU A 210 1.48 -8.36 12.92
CA LEU A 210 2.09 -7.03 13.17
C LEU A 210 1.20 -5.89 12.67
N ASN A 211 0.74 -5.96 11.42
CA ASN A 211 -0.15 -4.93 10.87
C ASN A 211 -1.50 -4.82 11.58
N CYS A 212 -2.05 -5.91 12.13
CA CYS A 212 -3.30 -5.83 12.90
C CYS A 212 -3.07 -5.11 14.23
N VAL A 213 -1.97 -5.43 14.92
CA VAL A 213 -1.59 -4.79 16.19
C VAL A 213 -1.32 -3.30 15.97
N LEU A 214 -0.52 -2.96 14.95
CA LEU A 214 -0.24 -1.56 14.58
C LEU A 214 -1.53 -0.82 14.21
N ARG A 215 -2.41 -1.43 13.42
CA ARG A 215 -3.71 -0.84 13.06
C ARG A 215 -4.55 -0.53 14.31
N LYS A 216 -4.75 -1.50 15.21
CA LYS A 216 -5.52 -1.31 16.45
C LYS A 216 -4.96 -0.15 17.28
N LYS A 217 -3.64 -0.15 17.51
CA LYS A 217 -2.96 0.90 18.29
C LYS A 217 -3.12 2.27 17.64
N SER A 218 -3.02 2.35 16.33
CA SER A 218 -3.12 3.62 15.60
C SER A 218 -4.54 4.17 15.61
N PHE A 219 -5.57 3.31 15.50
CA PHE A 219 -6.97 3.76 15.67
C PHE A 219 -7.21 4.24 17.11
N TYR A 220 -6.71 3.50 18.11
CA TYR A 220 -6.80 3.91 19.51
C TYR A 220 -6.14 5.27 19.77
N TRP A 221 -4.89 5.47 19.34
CA TRP A 221 -4.17 6.73 19.56
C TRP A 221 -4.67 7.90 18.70
N SER A 222 -5.35 7.62 17.59
CA SER A 222 -5.94 8.67 16.76
C SER A 222 -7.25 9.20 17.31
N ASP A 223 -7.84 8.54 18.32
CA ASP A 223 -9.20 8.78 18.83
C ASP A 223 -10.26 8.61 17.73
N VAL A 224 -10.01 7.67 16.80
CA VAL A 224 -10.93 7.30 15.72
C VAL A 224 -11.41 5.88 15.98
N LYS A 225 -12.73 5.67 15.88
CA LYS A 225 -13.33 4.35 16.05
C LYS A 225 -12.82 3.41 14.95
N ASP A 226 -12.19 2.30 15.36
CA ASP A 226 -11.77 1.25 14.44
C ASP A 226 -13.01 0.44 13.94
N PRO A 227 -13.37 0.48 12.64
CA PRO A 227 -14.49 -0.30 12.13
C PRO A 227 -14.11 -1.75 11.79
N THR A 228 -12.87 -2.14 12.02
CA THR A 228 -12.35 -3.45 11.62
C THR A 228 -12.96 -4.58 12.43
N SER A 229 -13.51 -5.58 11.75
CA SER A 229 -13.86 -6.85 12.38
C SER A 229 -12.59 -7.65 12.64
N TYR A 230 -12.32 -7.96 13.90
CA TYR A 230 -11.22 -8.83 14.30
C TYR A 230 -11.75 -10.18 14.74
N ALA A 231 -11.06 -11.26 14.36
CA ALA A 231 -11.35 -12.59 14.88
C ALA A 231 -11.29 -12.55 16.41
N LEU A 232 -12.42 -12.79 17.07
CA LEU A 232 -12.51 -12.90 18.53
C LEU A 232 -11.75 -14.15 18.96
N TYR A 233 -10.73 -13.95 19.78
CA TYR A 233 -10.21 -15.01 20.63
C TYR A 233 -10.38 -14.51 22.06
N LEU A 234 -11.32 -15.12 22.79
CA LEU A 234 -11.29 -15.08 24.24
C LEU A 234 -9.88 -15.51 24.64
N THR A 235 -9.16 -14.60 25.28
CA THR A 235 -7.89 -14.88 25.96
C THR A 235 -8.03 -16.06 26.90
#